data_AF-A0AAU2SMA5-F1
#
_entry.id   AF-A0AAU2SMA5-F1
#
_cell.length_a   1.000
_cell.length_b   1.000
_cell.length_c   1.000
_cell.angle_alpha   90.00
_cell.angle_beta   90.00
_cell.angle_gamma   90.00
#
_symmetry.space_group_name_H-M   'P 1'
#
loop_
_entity.id
_entity.type
_entity.pdbx_description
1 polymer ?
#
loop_
_entity_poly.entity_id
_entity_poly.type
_entity_poly.pdbx_seq_one_letter_code
_entity_poly.pdbx_strand_id
1 'polypeptide(L)'
;MLRAGARRQREIGPDTLHGLLAEARDVDPSFIGIMRGVLRTLVERAAERGEIPTAERPRRVLTLPADLLRHEILLSREQVTDETLTEIVDDVFLPLVGTPEARTSGGDGAGL
;
A
#
# COMPACT_ATOMS: atom_id res chain seq x y z
N MET A 1 -7.85 7.18 2.91
CA MET A 1 -7.63 6.11 3.91
C MET A 1 -6.19 6.12 4.44
N LEU A 2 -5.15 6.11 3.59
CA LEU A 2 -3.74 6.23 4.04
C LEU A 2 -3.48 7.48 4.90
N ARG A 3 -3.98 8.65 4.46
CA ARG A 3 -3.94 9.90 5.26
C ARG A 3 -4.59 9.78 6.64
N ALA A 4 -5.65 8.97 6.77
CA ALA A 4 -6.31 8.74 8.06
C ALA A 4 -5.46 7.86 8.99
N GLY A 5 -4.74 6.87 8.43
CA GLY A 5 -3.76 6.08 9.17
C GLY A 5 -2.58 6.93 9.65
N ALA A 6 -2.00 7.75 8.76
CA ALA A 6 -0.91 8.66 9.10
C ALA A 6 -1.32 9.69 10.16
N ARG A 7 -2.51 10.30 10.03
CA ARG A 7 -3.04 11.24 11.03
C ARG A 7 -3.11 10.62 12.42
N ARG A 8 -3.57 9.37 12.52
CA ARG A 8 -3.66 8.67 13.81
C ARG A 8 -2.30 8.42 14.45
N GLN A 9 -1.27 8.17 13.66
CA GLN A 9 0.11 8.06 14.16
C GLN A 9 0.65 9.40 14.66
N ARG A 10 0.38 10.50 13.95
CA ARG A 10 0.77 11.85 14.40
C ARG A 10 0.07 12.26 15.70
N GLU A 11 -1.18 11.83 15.90
CA GLU A 11 -1.94 12.11 17.13
C GLU A 11 -1.41 11.33 18.35
N ILE A 12 -0.92 10.10 18.17
CA ILE A 12 -0.37 9.25 19.25
C ILE A 12 1.10 9.59 19.55
N GLY A 13 1.85 9.98 18.51
CA GLY A 13 3.29 10.18 18.56
C GLY A 13 4.07 8.88 18.29
N PRO A 14 5.17 8.94 17.51
CA PRO A 14 5.92 7.75 17.09
C PRO A 14 6.51 6.96 18.27
N ASP A 15 7.05 7.66 19.27
CA ASP A 15 7.69 7.03 20.43
C ASP A 15 6.68 6.35 21.35
N THR A 16 5.52 6.99 21.58
CA THR A 16 4.42 6.42 22.36
C THR A 16 3.90 5.15 21.70
N LEU A 17 3.71 5.18 20.38
CA LEU A 17 3.27 4.02 19.62
C LEU A 17 4.27 2.86 19.72
N HIS A 18 5.57 3.15 19.57
CA HIS A 18 6.64 2.15 19.68
C HIS A 18 6.78 1.58 21.09
N GLY A 19 6.68 2.42 22.13
CA GLY A 19 6.69 1.98 23.52
C GLY A 19 5.52 1.04 23.82
N LEU A 20 4.32 1.41 23.35
CA LEU A 20 3.13 0.57 23.50
C LEU A 20 3.26 -0.76 22.73
N LEU A 21 3.85 -0.75 21.54
CA LEU A 21 4.12 -1.96 20.74
C LEU A 21 5.17 -2.87 21.38
N ALA A 22 6.19 -2.31 22.04
CA ALA A 22 7.20 -3.09 22.75
C ALA A 22 6.62 -3.83 23.97
N GLU A 23 5.61 -3.23 24.60
CA GLU A 23 4.88 -3.85 25.72
C GLU A 23 3.73 -4.75 25.25
N ALA A 24 3.10 -4.42 24.12
CA ALA A 24 2.03 -5.19 23.48
C ALA A 24 2.61 -6.39 22.74
N ARG A 25 2.86 -7.47 23.50
CA ARG A 25 3.33 -8.76 22.97
C ARG A 25 2.38 -9.40 21.95
N ASP A 26 1.10 -9.00 21.97
CA ASP A 26 0.05 -9.47 21.06
C ASP A 26 -0.69 -8.28 20.43
N VAL A 27 -0.14 -7.72 19.34
CA VAL A 27 -0.91 -6.81 18.48
C VAL A 27 -1.90 -7.66 17.69
N ASP A 28 -3.20 -7.49 18.00
CA ASP A 28 -4.25 -8.26 17.35
C ASP A 28 -4.15 -8.17 15.80
N PRO A 29 -3.94 -9.31 15.11
CA PRO A 29 -3.78 -9.33 13.66
C PRO A 29 -4.99 -8.77 12.87
N SER A 30 -6.17 -8.69 13.49
CA SER A 30 -7.39 -8.16 12.88
C SER A 30 -7.28 -6.66 12.55
N PHE A 31 -6.57 -5.87 13.37
CA PHE A 31 -6.33 -4.46 13.08
C PHE A 31 -5.58 -4.29 11.74
N ILE A 32 -4.65 -5.22 11.47
CA ILE A 32 -3.85 -5.30 10.24
C ILE A 32 -4.73 -5.75 9.05
N GLY A 33 -5.60 -6.73 9.30
CA GLY A 33 -6.52 -7.27 8.31
C GLY A 33 -7.57 -6.25 7.83
N ILE A 34 -8.09 -5.41 8.73
CA ILE A 34 -9.10 -4.40 8.43
C ILE A 34 -8.57 -3.35 7.46
N MET A 35 -7.38 -2.80 7.73
CA MET A 35 -6.76 -1.80 6.85
C MET A 35 -6.57 -2.36 5.43
N ARG A 36 -5.98 -3.55 5.30
CA ARG A 36 -5.80 -4.22 4.00
C ARG A 36 -7.14 -4.47 3.29
N GLY A 37 -8.17 -4.90 4.03
CA GLY A 37 -9.50 -5.17 3.48
C GLY A 37 -10.20 -3.93 2.94
N VAL A 38 -10.12 -2.82 3.66
CA VAL A 38 -10.68 -1.52 3.23
C VAL A 38 -9.96 -1.02 1.99
N LEU A 39 -8.63 -1.05 1.98
CA LEU A 39 -7.86 -0.57 0.82
C LEU A 39 -8.19 -1.38 -0.44
N ARG A 40 -8.21 -2.71 -0.32
CA ARG A 40 -8.62 -3.61 -1.40
C ARG A 40 -9.99 -3.24 -1.96
N THR A 41 -10.97 -3.03 -1.08
CA THR A 41 -12.34 -2.70 -1.49
C THR A 41 -12.40 -1.34 -2.23
N LEU A 42 -11.60 -0.35 -1.81
CA LEU A 42 -11.53 0.95 -2.48
C LEU A 42 -10.91 0.84 -3.87
N VAL A 43 -9.85 0.05 -4.01
CA VAL A 43 -9.17 -0.20 -5.29
C VAL A 43 -10.07 -1.00 -6.24
N GLU A 44 -10.74 -2.06 -5.75
CA GLU A 44 -11.74 -2.82 -6.50
C GLU A 44 -12.85 -1.90 -7.04
N ARG A 45 -13.39 -0.99 -6.21
CA ARG A 45 -14.42 -0.04 -6.66
C ARG A 45 -13.90 0.99 -7.66
N ALA A 46 -12.64 1.42 -7.55
CA ALA A 46 -12.02 2.31 -8.53
C ALA A 46 -11.83 1.59 -9.89
N ALA A 47 -11.54 0.29 -9.85
CA ALA A 47 -11.54 -0.59 -11.02
C ALA A 47 -12.90 -0.61 -11.71
N GLU A 48 -13.96 -0.85 -10.93
CA GLU A 48 -15.35 -0.94 -11.42
C GLU A 48 -15.80 0.36 -12.10
N ARG A 49 -15.29 1.51 -11.65
CA ARG A 49 -15.56 2.83 -12.26
C ARG A 49 -14.69 3.14 -13.49
N GLY A 50 -13.75 2.26 -13.84
CA GLY A 50 -12.81 2.49 -14.93
C GLY A 50 -11.72 3.52 -14.62
N GLU A 51 -11.54 3.90 -13.35
CA GLU A 51 -10.52 4.89 -12.94
C GLU A 51 -9.10 4.32 -12.97
N ILE A 52 -8.96 2.99 -12.84
CA ILE A 52 -7.68 2.28 -12.85
C ILE A 52 -7.79 0.90 -13.53
N PRO A 53 -6.84 0.53 -14.42
CA PRO A 53 -6.85 -0.76 -15.11
C PRO A 53 -6.37 -1.89 -14.18
N THR A 54 -7.24 -2.36 -13.29
CA THR A 54 -6.86 -3.26 -12.17
C THR A 54 -7.46 -4.66 -12.22
N ALA A 55 -8.30 -4.97 -13.21
CA ALA A 55 -9.07 -6.23 -13.28
C ALA A 55 -8.24 -7.54 -13.29
N GLU A 56 -6.91 -7.47 -13.44
CA GLU A 56 -6.02 -8.64 -13.48
C GLU A 56 -4.84 -8.59 -12.47
N ARG A 57 -4.80 -7.61 -11.56
CA ARG A 57 -3.61 -7.42 -10.70
C ARG A 57 -3.61 -8.37 -9.49
N PRO A 58 -2.45 -8.93 -9.10
CA PRO A 58 -2.35 -9.78 -7.91
C PRO A 58 -2.83 -9.07 -6.65
N ARG A 59 -3.47 -9.81 -5.75
CA ARG A 59 -3.98 -9.28 -4.46
C ARG A 59 -2.95 -8.49 -3.67
N ARG A 60 -1.68 -8.91 -3.72
CA ARG A 60 -0.56 -8.23 -3.04
C ARG A 60 -0.32 -6.81 -3.57
N VAL A 61 -0.52 -6.57 -4.86
CA VAL A 61 -0.42 -5.23 -5.46
C VAL A 61 -1.52 -4.33 -4.92
N LEU A 62 -2.75 -4.86 -4.81
CA LEU A 62 -3.91 -4.10 -4.33
C LEU A 62 -3.82 -3.71 -2.84
N THR A 63 -3.07 -4.47 -2.04
CA THR A 63 -2.86 -4.17 -0.61
C THR A 63 -1.55 -3.43 -0.33
N LEU A 64 -0.67 -3.30 -1.31
CA LEU A 64 0.70 -2.79 -1.14
C LEU A 64 0.78 -1.42 -0.43
N PRO A 65 -0.06 -0.42 -0.75
CA PRO A 65 0.02 0.87 -0.05
C PRO A 65 -0.22 0.76 1.45
N ALA A 66 -1.13 -0.12 1.89
CA ALA A 66 -1.37 -0.37 3.31
C ALA A 66 -0.20 -1.10 3.96
N ASP A 67 0.47 -1.98 3.21
CA ASP A 67 1.64 -2.72 3.67
C ASP A 67 2.85 -1.79 3.86
N LEU A 68 3.09 -0.88 2.92
CA LEU A 68 4.17 0.11 2.99
C LEU A 68 3.90 1.15 4.09
N LEU A 69 2.67 1.69 4.20
CA LEU A 69 2.34 2.61 5.28
C LEU A 69 2.53 1.96 6.66
N ARG A 70 2.16 0.68 6.80
CA ARG A 70 2.40 -0.08 8.03
C ARG A 70 3.90 -0.21 8.31
N HIS A 71 4.71 -0.50 7.29
CA HIS A 71 6.16 -0.58 7.42
C HIS A 71 6.70 0.73 8.02
N GLU A 72 6.31 1.87 7.46
CA GLU A 72 6.72 3.18 7.99
C GLU A 72 6.29 3.39 9.44
N ILE A 73 5.04 3.07 9.78
CA ILE A 73 4.53 3.26 11.13
C ILE A 73 5.22 2.38 12.18
N LEU A 74 5.61 1.16 11.81
CA LEU A 74 6.12 0.16 12.76
C LEU A 74 7.64 0.08 12.83
N LEU A 75 8.33 0.48 11.77
CA LEU A 75 9.78 0.33 11.64
C LEU A 75 10.49 1.68 11.54
N SER A 76 9.81 2.72 11.05
CA SER A 76 10.34 4.08 11.13
C SER A 76 9.98 4.69 12.49
N ARG A 77 10.98 5.32 13.13
CA ARG A 77 10.76 6.13 14.35
C ARG A 77 10.27 7.54 14.02
N GLU A 78 10.05 7.84 12.75
CA GLU A 78 9.67 9.17 12.28
C GLU A 78 8.16 9.29 12.07
N GLN A 79 7.67 10.52 12.03
CA GLN A 79 6.27 10.76 11.66
C GLN A 79 6.08 10.50 10.17
N VAL A 80 4.97 9.85 9.82
CA VAL A 80 4.61 9.68 8.42
C VAL A 80 4.25 11.03 7.81
N THR A 81 5.10 11.51 6.91
CA THR A 81 4.93 12.77 6.20
C THR A 81 3.91 12.64 5.07
N ASP A 82 3.40 13.77 4.59
CA ASP A 82 2.56 13.77 3.38
C ASP A 82 3.36 13.35 2.14
N GLU A 83 4.67 13.61 2.11
CA GLU A 83 5.58 13.21 1.02
C GLU A 83 5.73 11.69 0.95
N THR A 84 5.94 11.01 2.09
CA THR A 84 5.95 9.54 2.16
C THR A 84 4.66 8.93 1.64
N LEU A 85 3.51 9.56 1.94
CA LEU A 85 2.23 9.09 1.40
C LEU A 85 2.13 9.27 -0.12
N THR A 86 2.66 10.36 -0.65
CA THR A 86 2.75 10.61 -2.09
C THR A 86 3.66 9.59 -2.75
N GLU A 87 4.86 9.33 -2.23
CA GLU A 87 5.79 8.33 -2.79
C GLU A 87 5.15 6.92 -2.81
N ILE A 88 4.51 6.51 -1.72
CA ILE A 88 3.82 5.20 -1.64
C ILE A 88 2.75 5.06 -2.73
N VAL A 89 2.01 6.12 -3.02
CA VAL A 89 0.89 6.07 -3.98
C VAL A 89 1.39 6.29 -5.40
N ASP A 90 2.04 7.42 -5.65
CA ASP A 90 2.32 7.94 -6.99
C ASP A 90 3.55 7.26 -7.61
N ASP A 91 4.58 6.98 -6.81
CA ASP A 91 5.83 6.41 -7.32
C ASP A 91 5.84 4.88 -7.28
N VAL A 92 5.07 4.27 -6.36
CA VAL A 92 5.06 2.81 -6.19
C VAL A 92 3.76 2.18 -6.66
N PHE A 93 2.61 2.58 -6.09
CA PHE A 93 1.37 1.86 -6.33
C PHE A 93 0.77 2.13 -7.71
N LEU A 94 0.65 3.39 -8.12
CA LEU A 94 0.03 3.79 -9.38
C LEU A 94 0.74 3.17 -10.60
N PRO A 95 2.08 3.11 -10.70
CA PRO A 95 2.75 2.40 -11.80
C PRO A 95 2.41 0.90 -11.83
N LEU A 96 2.32 0.25 -10.67
CA LEU A 96 2.01 -1.17 -10.57
C LEU A 96 0.57 -1.51 -10.96
N VAL A 97 -0.37 -0.57 -10.81
CA VAL A 97 -1.76 -0.72 -11.27
C VAL A 97 -1.99 -0.14 -12.66
N GLY A 98 -1.19 0.83 -13.09
CA GLY A 98 -1.45 1.71 -14.22
C GLY A 98 -0.76 1.34 -15.54
N THR A 99 0.24 0.45 -15.57
CA THR A 99 0.98 0.21 -16.83
C THR A 99 0.66 -1.15 -17.47
N PRO A 100 -0.03 -1.19 -18.61
CA PRO A 100 0.17 -2.19 -19.65
C PRO A 100 1.22 -1.66 -20.64
N GLU A 101 2.51 -1.74 -20.29
CA GLU A 101 3.57 -1.55 -21.28
C GLU A 101 3.85 -2.91 -21.93
N ALA A 102 3.33 -3.04 -23.15
CA ALA A 102 3.86 -3.86 -24.23
C ALA A 102 4.52 -5.19 -23.84
N ARG A 103 3.70 -6.25 -23.68
CA ARG A 103 4.14 -7.58 -24.16
C ARG A 103 4.10 -7.59 -25.69
N THR A 104 4.99 -6.84 -26.32
CA THR A 104 5.29 -6.99 -27.74
C THR A 104 6.78 -7.01 -27.94
N SER A 105 7.22 -8.11 -28.54
CA SER A 105 8.44 -8.28 -29.33
C SER A 105 9.66 -8.83 -28.60
N GLY A 106 9.79 -10.15 -28.68
CA GLY A 106 11.03 -10.89 -28.44
C GLY A 106 10.89 -12.38 -28.76
N GLY A 107 9.97 -12.74 -29.67
CA GLY A 107 9.69 -14.11 -30.10
C GLY A 107 9.46 -14.12 -31.59
N ASP A 108 10.38 -13.54 -32.35
CA ASP A 108 10.52 -13.82 -33.77
C ASP A 108 12.02 -13.84 -34.11
N GLY A 109 12.62 -14.96 -33.73
CA GLY A 109 13.94 -15.39 -34.14
C GLY A 109 13.80 -16.78 -34.72
N ALA A 110 12.98 -16.91 -35.76
CA ALA A 110 13.08 -18.02 -36.70
C ALA A 110 14.45 -17.95 -37.38
N GLY A 111 15.44 -18.52 -36.70
CA GLY A 111 16.74 -18.85 -37.26
C GLY A 111 16.66 -20.22 -37.91
N LEU A 112 16.81 -20.20 -39.25
CA LEU A 112 17.35 -21.24 -40.13
C LEU A 112 16.57 -22.53 -40.30
#